data_AF-A0A1A9LHC2-F1
#
_entry.id   AF-A0A1A9LHC2-F1
#
_cell.length_a   1.000
_cell.length_b   1.000
_cell.length_c   1.000
_cell.angle_alpha   90.00
_cell.angle_beta   90.00
_cell.angle_gamma   90.00
#
_symmetry.space_group_name_H-M   'P 1'
#
loop_
_entity.id
_entity.type
_entity.pdbx_description
1 polymer ?
#
loop_
_entity_poly.entity_id
_entity_poly.type
_entity_poly.pdbx_seq_one_letter_code
_entity_poly.pdbx_strand_id
1 'polypeptide(L)'
;MNKKLKILLSIFLIIILGIFIYEEYFLTKRYEFKIDNYQINVKADECETCYLDWTINNYIKISDLTNKTKTTIEFYTEGPRLEFGLNADKTELIINCPGFDTKIVDLTNLKEIEFVDYNEMQSKISDFEIMVTINRKKELFELEHPQPPSIKWE
;
A
#
# COMPACT_ATOMS: atom_id res chain seq x y z
N MET A 1 -30.50 -28.33 -24.04
CA MET A 1 -30.24 -27.80 -22.68
C MET A 1 -31.56 -27.47 -22.00
N ASN A 2 -31.93 -28.16 -20.92
CA ASN A 2 -33.23 -28.01 -20.26
C ASN A 2 -33.45 -26.58 -19.74
N LYS A 3 -34.66 -26.02 -19.89
CA LYS A 3 -35.00 -24.67 -19.40
C LYS A 3 -34.66 -24.47 -17.91
N LYS A 4 -34.88 -25.51 -17.08
CA LYS A 4 -34.52 -25.50 -15.65
C LYS A 4 -33.01 -25.38 -15.41
N LEU A 5 -32.19 -26.03 -16.25
CA LEU A 5 -30.72 -25.96 -16.14
C LEU A 5 -30.19 -24.57 -16.52
N LYS A 6 -30.80 -23.91 -17.51
CA LYS A 6 -30.47 -22.53 -17.88
C LYS A 6 -30.71 -21.55 -16.72
N ILE A 7 -31.85 -21.68 -16.03
CA ILE A 7 -32.20 -20.81 -14.89
C ILE A 7 -31.22 -21.03 -13.73
N LEU A 8 -30.89 -22.29 -13.41
CA LEU A 8 -29.90 -22.61 -12.37
C LEU A 8 -28.52 -22.02 -12.67
N LEU A 9 -28.05 -22.14 -13.92
CA LEU A 9 -26.79 -21.53 -14.37
C LEU A 9 -26.81 -20.01 -14.23
N SER A 10 -27.92 -19.36 -14.62
CA SER A 10 -28.06 -17.91 -14.48
C SER A 10 -28.03 -17.45 -13.02
N ILE A 11 -28.71 -18.15 -12.11
CA ILE A 11 -28.67 -17.84 -10.67
C ILE A 11 -27.25 -18.01 -10.12
N PHE A 12 -26.58 -19.11 -10.46
CA PHE A 12 -25.22 -19.38 -10.02
C PHE A 12 -24.24 -18.30 -10.49
N LEU A 13 -24.38 -17.83 -11.72
CA LEU A 13 -23.53 -16.79 -12.30
C LEU A 13 -23.76 -15.44 -11.62
N ILE A 14 -25.01 -15.11 -11.25
CA ILE A 14 -25.34 -13.92 -10.46
C ILE A 14 -24.72 -13.99 -9.06
N ILE A 15 -24.75 -15.16 -8.40
CA ILE A 15 -24.13 -15.35 -7.09
C ILE A 15 -22.61 -15.15 -7.17
N ILE A 16 -21.94 -15.78 -8.15
CA ILE A 16 -20.49 -15.62 -8.35
C ILE A 16 -20.14 -14.14 -8.59
N LEU A 17 -20.89 -13.46 -9.47
CA LEU A 17 -20.67 -12.04 -9.73
C LEU A 17 -20.87 -11.20 -8.46
N GLY A 18 -21.88 -11.53 -7.65
CA GLY A 18 -22.12 -10.89 -6.37
C GLY A 18 -20.96 -11.06 -5.39
N ILE A 19 -20.34 -12.24 -5.33
CA ILE A 19 -19.15 -12.49 -4.50
C ILE A 19 -17.98 -11.62 -4.96
N PHE A 20 -17.70 -11.57 -6.27
CA PHE A 20 -16.62 -10.73 -6.80
C PHE A 20 -16.84 -9.23 -6.50
N ILE A 21 -18.07 -8.75 -6.64
CA ILE A 21 -18.41 -7.35 -6.30
C ILE A 21 -18.25 -7.12 -4.80
N TYR A 22 -18.68 -8.07 -3.96
CA TYR A 22 -18.54 -7.96 -2.52
C TYR A 22 -17.07 -7.87 -2.09
N GLU A 23 -16.21 -8.75 -2.63
CA GLU A 23 -14.78 -8.76 -2.34
C GLU A 23 -14.06 -7.47 -2.77
N GLU A 24 -14.36 -6.98 -3.98
CA GLU A 24 -13.71 -5.78 -4.52
C GLU A 24 -14.12 -4.49 -3.79
N TYR A 25 -15.35 -4.41 -3.27
CA TYR A 25 -15.88 -3.18 -2.66
C TYR A 25 -15.84 -3.16 -1.12
N PHE A 26 -15.96 -4.31 -0.48
CA PHE A 26 -15.98 -4.40 0.98
C PHE A 26 -14.62 -4.88 1.49
N LEU A 27 -14.14 -6.03 1.01
CA LEU A 27 -12.92 -6.66 1.53
C LEU A 27 -11.63 -5.90 1.20
N THR A 28 -11.47 -5.44 -0.04
CA THR A 28 -10.23 -4.79 -0.48
C THR A 28 -10.26 -3.28 -0.21
N LYS A 29 -9.29 -2.76 0.55
CA LYS A 29 -9.07 -1.31 0.64
C LYS A 29 -8.09 -0.83 -0.43
N ARG A 30 -8.41 0.33 -1.02
CA ARG A 30 -7.60 0.97 -2.05
C ARG A 30 -7.34 2.42 -1.67
N TYR A 31 -6.08 2.81 -1.78
CA TYR A 31 -5.64 4.19 -1.62
C TYR A 31 -4.93 4.63 -2.88
N GLU A 32 -5.27 5.82 -3.34
CA GLU A 32 -4.63 6.43 -4.50
C GLU A 32 -4.29 7.87 -4.12
N PHE A 33 -3.01 8.22 -4.28
CA PHE A 33 -2.51 9.56 -3.99
C PHE A 33 -1.30 9.88 -4.85
N LYS A 34 -0.87 11.14 -4.81
CA LYS A 34 0.31 11.62 -5.52
C LYS A 34 1.32 12.17 -4.53
N ILE A 35 2.59 11.87 -4.77
CA ILE A 35 3.71 12.50 -4.09
C ILE A 35 4.67 13.00 -5.17
N ASP A 36 4.79 14.31 -5.30
CA ASP A 36 5.53 14.96 -6.38
C ASP A 36 5.09 14.45 -7.77
N ASN A 37 6.01 13.94 -8.60
CA ASN A 37 5.70 13.40 -9.93
C ASN A 37 5.30 11.92 -9.94
N TYR A 38 5.06 11.32 -8.78
CA TYR A 38 4.74 9.90 -8.65
C TYR A 38 3.29 9.69 -8.22
N GLN A 39 2.62 8.73 -8.86
CA GLN A 39 1.31 8.24 -8.43
C GLN A 39 1.48 6.93 -7.70
N ILE A 40 0.97 6.89 -6.47
CA ILE A 40 1.03 5.71 -5.59
C ILE A 40 -0.36 5.12 -5.49
N ASN A 41 -0.47 3.82 -5.80
CA ASN A 41 -1.69 3.05 -5.62
C ASN A 41 -1.40 1.91 -4.64
N VAL A 42 -2.07 1.94 -3.50
CA VAL A 42 -1.96 0.90 -2.47
C VAL A 42 -3.22 0.05 -2.53
N LYS A 43 -3.05 -1.25 -2.78
CA LYS A 43 -4.11 -2.24 -2.58
C LYS A 43 -3.78 -3.03 -1.31
N ALA A 44 -4.56 -2.83 -0.26
CA ALA A 44 -4.48 -3.60 0.96
C ALA A 44 -5.44 -4.79 0.85
N ASP A 45 -4.86 -5.98 0.80
CA ASP A 45 -5.61 -7.24 0.83
C ASP A 45 -5.94 -7.57 2.29
N GLU A 46 -7.07 -7.04 2.75
CA GLU A 46 -7.56 -7.22 4.10
C GLU A 46 -8.66 -8.29 4.11
N CYS A 47 -8.53 -9.27 4.99
CA CYS A 47 -9.63 -10.18 5.26
C CYS A 47 -10.54 -9.51 6.31
N GLU A 48 -11.68 -8.90 5.92
CA GLU A 48 -12.56 -8.12 6.83
C GLU A 48 -13.05 -8.91 8.06
N THR A 49 -13.03 -10.23 8.02
CA THR A 49 -13.47 -11.10 9.13
C THR A 49 -12.39 -11.42 10.16
N CYS A 50 -11.16 -10.93 9.99
CA CYS A 50 -10.03 -11.32 10.83
C CYS A 50 -9.96 -10.46 12.10
N TYR A 51 -10.51 -11.01 13.17
CA TYR A 51 -10.67 -10.40 14.49
C TYR A 51 -9.36 -10.19 15.31
N LEU A 52 -8.17 -10.47 14.77
CA LEU A 52 -6.88 -10.44 15.52
C LEU A 52 -5.69 -10.13 14.59
N ASP A 53 -4.82 -9.22 15.02
CA ASP A 53 -3.38 -9.01 14.74
C ASP A 53 -2.73 -9.87 13.62
N TRP A 54 -3.19 -9.73 12.38
CA TRP A 54 -2.59 -10.42 11.23
C TRP A 54 -1.92 -9.43 10.28
N THR A 55 -0.87 -9.91 9.62
CA THR A 55 -0.11 -9.14 8.64
C THR A 55 -0.98 -8.78 7.43
N ILE A 56 -1.09 -7.50 7.12
CA ILE A 56 -1.78 -7.02 5.92
C ILE A 56 -0.79 -7.04 4.76
N ASN A 57 -1.20 -7.64 3.65
CA ASN A 57 -0.43 -7.66 2.42
C ASN A 57 -0.80 -6.42 1.59
N ASN A 58 0.16 -5.52 1.43
CA ASN A 58 -0.01 -4.32 0.63
C ASN A 58 0.71 -4.50 -0.71
N TYR A 59 -0.03 -4.31 -1.80
CA TYR A 59 0.54 -4.21 -3.13
C TYR A 59 0.61 -2.73 -3.49
N ILE A 60 1.82 -2.17 -3.44
CA ILE A 60 2.08 -0.75 -3.62
C ILE A 60 2.65 -0.54 -5.02
N LYS A 61 1.82 -0.02 -5.90
CA LYS A 61 2.21 0.32 -7.26
C LYS A 61 2.64 1.77 -7.32
N ILE A 62 3.89 1.99 -7.72
CA ILE A 62 4.52 3.29 -7.89
C ILE A 62 4.62 3.57 -9.39
N SER A 63 4.04 4.67 -9.86
CA SER A 63 4.07 5.07 -11.26
C SER A 63 4.72 6.43 -11.41
N ASP A 64 5.79 6.52 -12.20
CA ASP A 64 6.42 7.77 -12.61
C ASP A 64 5.56 8.40 -13.72
N LEU A 65 4.99 9.58 -13.45
CA LEU A 65 4.12 10.27 -14.40
C LEU A 65 4.89 10.94 -15.55
N THR A 66 6.18 11.21 -15.36
CA THR A 66 7.06 11.83 -16.35
C THR A 66 7.55 10.80 -17.36
N ASN A 67 8.10 9.69 -16.87
CA ASN A 67 8.71 8.65 -17.72
C ASN A 67 7.73 7.52 -18.07
N LYS A 68 6.52 7.52 -17.49
CA LYS A 68 5.48 6.48 -17.68
C LYS A 68 5.94 5.07 -17.32
N THR A 69 6.96 4.95 -16.49
CA THR A 69 7.46 3.70 -15.93
C THR A 69 6.73 3.39 -14.62
N LYS A 70 6.71 2.12 -14.23
CA LYS A 70 6.01 1.68 -13.01
C LYS A 70 6.71 0.48 -12.39
N THR A 71 6.58 0.36 -11.07
CA THR A 71 6.98 -0.82 -10.30
C THR A 71 5.88 -1.17 -9.30
N THR A 72 5.90 -2.41 -8.82
CA THR A 72 5.02 -2.87 -7.75
C THR A 72 5.89 -3.44 -6.66
N ILE A 73 5.69 -2.96 -5.44
CA ILE A 73 6.36 -3.41 -4.24
C ILE A 73 5.33 -4.13 -3.38
N GLU A 74 5.66 -5.36 -2.97
CA GLU A 74 4.93 -6.06 -1.93
C GLU A 74 5.46 -5.62 -0.56
N PHE A 75 4.55 -5.24 0.32
CA PHE A 75 4.90 -4.72 1.64
C PHE A 75 3.94 -5.23 2.71
N TYR A 76 4.52 -5.76 3.77
CA TYR A 76 3.80 -6.38 4.87
C TYR A 76 3.65 -5.37 6.01
N THR A 77 2.46 -5.26 6.59
CA THR A 77 2.23 -4.36 7.72
C THR A 77 1.51 -5.06 8.86
N GLU A 78 1.86 -4.71 10.09
CA GLU A 78 1.11 -5.14 11.28
C GLU A 78 -0.05 -4.18 11.51
N GLY A 79 -1.15 -4.34 10.77
CA GLY A 79 -2.27 -3.40 10.78
C GLY A 79 -2.17 -2.32 9.70
N PRO A 80 -3.12 -1.36 9.67
CA PRO A 80 -3.33 -0.53 8.49
C PRO A 80 -2.48 0.75 8.43
N ARG A 81 -1.67 1.04 9.46
CA ARG A 81 -0.90 2.28 9.49
C ARG A 81 0.28 2.19 8.51
N LEU A 82 0.33 3.16 7.60
CA LEU A 82 1.38 3.30 6.59
C LEU A 82 1.81 4.77 6.50
N GLU A 83 3.07 4.99 6.20
CA GLU A 83 3.67 6.30 6.00
C GLU A 83 4.46 6.29 4.69
N PHE A 84 4.31 7.36 3.91
CA PHE A 84 4.97 7.54 2.63
C PHE A 84 5.65 8.91 2.60
N GLY A 85 6.88 8.93 2.12
CA GLY A 85 7.70 10.13 2.12
C GLY A 85 8.80 10.09 1.07
N LEU A 86 9.43 11.23 0.85
CA LEU A 86 10.58 11.36 -0.05
C LEU A 86 11.82 11.79 0.73
N ASN A 87 12.98 11.45 0.20
CA ASN A 87 14.22 12.09 0.63
C ASN A 87 14.31 13.53 0.09
N ALA A 88 15.25 14.32 0.61
CA ALA A 88 15.43 15.72 0.21
C ALA A 88 15.61 15.92 -1.31
N ASP A 89 16.30 14.98 -1.97
CA ASP A 89 16.56 15.01 -3.41
C ASP A 89 15.40 14.50 -4.27
N LYS A 90 14.33 13.96 -3.65
CA LYS A 90 13.17 13.34 -4.31
C LYS A 90 13.51 12.19 -5.24
N THR A 91 14.63 11.51 -5.00
CA THR A 91 15.09 10.35 -5.77
C THR A 91 14.75 9.02 -5.11
N GLU A 92 14.33 9.05 -3.85
CA GLU A 92 14.02 7.85 -3.06
C GLU A 92 12.64 8.03 -2.41
N LEU A 93 11.84 6.97 -2.40
CA LEU A 93 10.56 6.89 -1.69
C LEU A 93 10.71 5.96 -0.49
N ILE A 94 10.31 6.42 0.69
CA ILE A 94 10.13 5.55 1.86
C ILE A 94 8.67 5.06 1.93
N ILE A 95 8.53 3.77 2.23
CA ILE A 95 7.29 3.10 2.60
C ILE A 95 7.51 2.55 4.00
N ASN A 96 6.89 3.16 5.00
CA ASN A 96 7.16 2.87 6.40
C ASN A 96 5.91 2.33 7.10
N CYS A 97 6.08 1.22 7.83
CA CYS A 97 5.14 0.69 8.81
C CYS A 97 5.81 0.85 10.18
N PRO A 98 5.49 1.93 10.93
CA PRO A 98 6.27 2.33 12.09
C PRO A 98 6.47 1.22 13.13
N GLY A 99 7.72 0.83 13.40
CA GLY A 99 8.02 -0.21 14.40
C GLY A 99 7.76 -1.65 13.92
N PHE A 100 7.47 -1.86 12.63
CA PHE A 100 7.32 -3.20 12.04
C PHE A 100 8.29 -3.41 10.87
N ASP A 101 8.08 -2.70 9.75
CA ASP A 101 8.87 -2.86 8.53
C ASP A 101 9.06 -1.52 7.82
N THR A 102 10.10 -1.41 7.00
CA THR A 102 10.38 -0.23 6.20
C THR A 102 11.03 -0.64 4.89
N LYS A 103 10.49 -0.13 3.78
CA LYS A 103 11.10 -0.27 2.46
C LYS A 103 11.48 1.09 1.89
N ILE A 104 12.58 1.10 1.15
CA ILE A 104 13.02 2.27 0.41
C ILE A 104 13.13 1.88 -1.06
N VAL A 105 12.60 2.73 -1.94
CA VAL A 105 12.57 2.51 -3.38
C VAL A 105 13.37 3.62 -4.04
N ASP A 106 14.40 3.24 -4.80
CA ASP A 106 15.08 4.16 -5.73
C ASP A 106 14.10 4.47 -6.88
N LEU A 107 13.69 5.73 -6.97
CA LEU A 107 12.73 6.20 -7.96
C LEU A 107 13.35 6.42 -9.34
N THR A 108 14.67 6.52 -9.43
CA THR A 108 15.40 6.62 -10.71
C THR A 108 15.31 5.32 -11.48
N ASN A 109 15.47 4.20 -10.76
CA ASN A 109 15.48 2.85 -11.33
C ASN A 109 14.19 2.06 -11.05
N LEU A 110 13.30 2.60 -10.21
CA LEU A 110 12.08 1.96 -9.72
C LEU A 110 12.33 0.58 -9.09
N LYS A 111 13.38 0.49 -8.26
CA LYS A 111 13.79 -0.73 -7.57
C LYS A 111 13.87 -0.51 -6.08
N GLU A 112 13.50 -1.54 -5.33
CA GLU A 112 13.74 -1.59 -3.89
C GLU A 112 15.25 -1.55 -3.62
N ILE A 113 15.64 -0.75 -2.63
CA ILE A 113 17.00 -0.72 -2.10
C ILE A 113 17.07 -1.75 -0.97
N GLU A 114 17.87 -2.79 -1.17
CA GLU A 114 18.11 -3.82 -0.16
C GLU A 114 19.23 -3.35 0.79
N PHE A 115 18.95 -3.36 2.09
CA PHE A 115 19.94 -3.04 3.13
C PHE A 115 20.56 -4.32 3.68
N VAL A 116 21.87 -4.28 3.94
CA VAL A 116 22.62 -5.44 4.46
C VAL A 116 22.49 -5.54 5.98
N ASP A 117 22.34 -4.40 6.67
CA ASP A 117 22.18 -4.30 8.12
C ASP A 117 21.02 -3.37 8.50
N TYR A 118 20.32 -3.72 9.58
CA TYR A 118 19.28 -2.92 10.22
C TYR A 118 19.77 -1.51 10.62
N ASN A 119 21.02 -1.38 11.08
CA ASN A 119 21.55 -0.06 11.48
C ASN A 119 21.70 0.89 10.29
N GLU A 120 22.08 0.35 9.13
CA GLU A 120 22.20 1.12 7.89
C GLU A 120 20.82 1.66 7.47
N MET A 121 19.80 0.80 7.48
CA MET A 121 18.42 1.19 7.21
C MET A 121 17.95 2.26 8.20
N GLN A 122 18.15 2.09 9.51
CA GLN A 122 17.74 3.08 10.51
C GLN A 122 18.41 4.44 10.33
N SER A 123 19.70 4.45 10.01
CA SER A 123 20.42 5.70 9.69
C SER A 123 19.86 6.36 8.43
N LYS A 124 19.38 5.58 7.46
CA LYS A 124 18.85 6.07 6.20
C LYS A 124 17.43 6.65 6.34
N ILE A 125 16.61 6.11 7.24
CA ILE A 125 15.23 6.56 7.49
C ILE A 125 15.17 8.05 7.85
N SER A 126 16.15 8.59 8.57
CA SER A 126 16.18 10.01 8.95
C SER A 126 16.35 10.99 7.79
N ASP A 127 16.72 10.50 6.59
CA ASP A 127 16.87 11.34 5.39
C ASP A 127 15.52 11.70 4.73
N PHE A 128 14.43 11.11 5.21
CA PHE A 128 13.12 11.21 4.59
C PHE A 128 12.19 12.15 5.35
N GLU A 129 11.24 12.72 4.61
CA GLU A 129 10.11 13.44 5.17
C GLU A 129 8.81 12.78 4.71
N ILE A 130 7.99 12.36 5.67
CA ILE A 130 6.67 11.79 5.43
C ILE A 130 5.73 12.88 5.00
N MET A 131 5.01 12.62 3.91
CA MET A 131 4.05 13.55 3.29
C MET A 131 2.64 12.98 3.31
N VAL A 132 2.50 11.65 3.33
CA VAL A 132 1.20 10.97 3.30
C VAL A 132 1.19 9.86 4.34
N THR A 133 0.08 9.72 5.06
CA THR A 133 -0.13 8.63 6.01
C THR A 133 -1.50 7.98 5.82
N ILE A 134 -1.55 6.67 6.02
CA ILE A 134 -2.79 5.94 6.28
C ILE A 134 -2.81 5.68 7.77
N ASN A 135 -3.86 6.12 8.46
CA ASN A 135 -3.95 5.98 9.91
C ASN A 135 -4.54 4.61 10.33
N ARG A 136 -4.61 4.37 11.65
CA ARG A 136 -5.21 3.14 12.22
C ARG A 136 -6.69 2.94 11.87
N LYS A 137 -7.40 4.01 11.54
CA LYS A 137 -8.80 3.97 11.08
C LYS A 137 -8.93 3.72 9.59
N LYS A 138 -7.83 3.39 8.89
CA LYS A 138 -7.80 3.11 7.45
C LYS A 138 -8.12 4.34 6.61
N GLU A 139 -7.85 5.53 7.13
CA GLU A 139 -8.10 6.81 6.47
C GLU A 139 -6.77 7.38 5.94
N LEU A 140 -6.80 7.91 4.72
CA LEU A 140 -5.67 8.55 4.05
C LEU A 140 -5.60 10.04 4.41
N PHE A 141 -4.41 10.52 4.78
CA PHE A 141 -4.13 11.92 5.05
C PHE A 141 -2.88 12.36 4.30
N GLU A 142 -2.99 13.46 3.59
CA GLU A 142 -1.83 14.25 3.17
C GLU A 142 -1.50 15.23 4.31
N LEU A 143 -0.24 15.25 4.73
CA LEU A 143 0.21 16.09 5.84
C LEU A 143 0.40 17.52 5.34
N GLU A 144 -0.15 18.49 6.09
CA GLU A 144 0.04 19.92 5.78
C GLU A 144 1.53 20.33 5.86
N HIS A 145 2.25 19.68 6.78
CA HIS A 145 3.69 19.86 6.97
C HIS A 145 4.36 18.49 6.98
N PRO A 146 5.37 18.27 6.12
CA PRO A 146 6.15 17.04 6.17
C PRO A 146 6.79 16.85 7.55
N GLN A 147 6.89 15.59 7.98
CA GLN A 147 7.41 15.23 9.30
C GLN A 147 8.39 14.06 9.19
N PRO A 148 9.32 13.89 10.14
CA PRO A 148 10.21 12.72 10.14
C PRO A 148 9.40 11.41 10.24
N PRO A 149 9.90 10.29 9.66
CA PRO A 149 9.24 9.00 9.76
C PRO A 149 9.08 8.53 11.21
N SER A 150 7.93 7.95 11.50
CA SER A 150 7.70 7.40 12.83
C SER A 150 8.46 6.10 12.99
N ILE A 151 9.22 5.98 14.09
CA ILE A 151 9.97 4.77 14.42
C ILE A 151 9.13 3.81 15.28
N LYS A 152 8.09 4.34 15.96
CA LYS A 152 7.23 3.58 16.86
C LYS A 152 5.81 3.50 16.32
N TRP A 153 5.16 2.38 16.63
CA TRP A 153 3.78 2.13 16.26
C TRP A 153 2.77 3.01 16.99
N GLU A 154 3.07 3.40 18.24
CA GLU A 154 2.22 4.19 19.14
C GLU A 154 1.98 5.63 18.69
#